data_AF-A0A7S1JWB7-F1
#
_entry.id   AF-A0A7S1JWB7-F1
#
_cell.length_a   1.000
_cell.length_b   1.000
_cell.length_c   1.000
_cell.angle_alpha   90.00
_cell.angle_beta   90.00
_cell.angle_gamma   90.00
#
_symmetry.space_group_name_H-M   'P 1'
#
loop_
_entity.id
_entity.type
_entity.pdbx_description
1 polymer ?
#
loop_
_entity_poly.entity_id
_entity_poly.type
_entity_poly.pdbx_seq_one_letter_code
_entity_poly.pdbx_strand_id
1 'polypeptide(L)'
;KGGFEQKRVTGARVGLDDTRYLSLLTEPIEGHKTIDFMLWQPGQRHDGRERFIILKGTAATDTIVAYLWLDSGNIHLYTTEAPIEGNTRIERFPVAVAAARPLLATHGLERTVLR
;
A
#
# COMPACT_ATOMS: atom_id res chain seq x y z
N LYS A 1 21.61 16.32 -2.63
CA LYS A 1 20.38 15.96 -3.39
C LYS A 1 19.69 14.86 -2.58
N GLY A 2 18.72 15.22 -1.73
CA GLY A 2 18.04 14.28 -0.85
C GLY A 2 16.96 13.54 -1.62
N GLY A 3 17.22 12.29 -1.99
CA GLY A 3 16.14 11.38 -2.36
C GLY A 3 15.45 10.96 -1.08
N PHE A 4 14.15 11.18 -0.96
CA PHE A 4 13.36 10.60 0.13
C PHE A 4 13.41 9.08 -0.04
N GLU A 5 14.17 8.41 0.82
CA GLU A 5 14.23 6.95 0.85
C GLU A 5 12.85 6.41 1.20
N GLN A 6 12.24 5.65 0.29
CA GLN A 6 10.96 5.00 0.54
C GLN A 6 11.17 3.89 1.58
N LYS A 7 10.36 3.92 2.64
CA LYS A 7 10.42 2.96 3.75
C LYS A 7 9.19 2.08 3.71
N ARG A 8 9.40 0.76 3.74
CA ARG A 8 8.31 -0.22 3.89
C ARG A 8 7.82 -0.18 5.34
N VAL A 9 6.56 0.15 5.53
CA VAL A 9 5.87 0.15 6.84
C VAL A 9 5.51 -1.28 7.24
N THR A 10 4.87 -2.01 6.34
CA THR A 10 4.42 -3.40 6.55
C THR A 10 4.19 -4.11 5.21
N GLY A 11 4.10 -5.43 5.24
CA GLY A 11 3.73 -6.27 4.11
C GLY A 11 2.98 -7.52 4.57
N ALA A 12 1.90 -7.86 3.87
CA ALA A 12 1.11 -9.05 4.16
C ALA A 12 0.78 -9.81 2.87
N ARG A 13 0.91 -11.14 2.93
CA ARG A 13 0.41 -12.04 1.89
C ARG A 13 -1.02 -12.44 2.22
N VAL A 14 -1.95 -12.05 1.37
CA VAL A 14 -3.40 -12.34 1.46
C VAL A 14 -3.80 -13.48 0.53
N GLY A 15 -3.12 -13.61 -0.61
CA GLY A 15 -3.39 -14.63 -1.61
C GLY A 15 -4.12 -14.06 -2.83
N LEU A 16 -3.89 -14.73 -3.96
CA LEU A 16 -4.45 -14.32 -5.26
C LEU A 16 -5.97 -14.55 -5.34
N ASP A 17 -6.46 -15.56 -4.64
CA ASP A 17 -7.87 -15.94 -4.64
C ASP A 17 -8.66 -15.26 -3.51
N ASP A 18 -8.02 -14.40 -2.70
CA ASP A 18 -8.71 -13.65 -1.65
C ASP A 18 -9.59 -12.57 -2.30
N THR A 19 -10.90 -12.69 -2.09
CA THR A 19 -11.89 -11.77 -2.68
C THR A 19 -11.72 -10.32 -2.22
N ARG A 20 -11.19 -10.09 -1.01
CA ARG A 20 -10.89 -8.76 -0.49
C ARG A 20 -9.71 -8.14 -1.21
N TYR A 21 -8.68 -8.95 -1.48
CA TYR A 21 -7.52 -8.55 -2.28
C TYR A 21 -7.93 -8.20 -3.71
N LEU A 22 -8.69 -9.09 -4.35
CA LEU A 22 -9.16 -8.87 -5.72
C LEU A 22 -10.00 -7.60 -5.82
N SER A 23 -10.92 -7.38 -4.88
CA SER A 23 -11.70 -6.14 -4.83
C SER A 23 -10.82 -4.89 -4.73
N LEU A 24 -9.79 -4.90 -3.87
CA LEU A 24 -8.85 -3.78 -3.76
C LEU A 24 -7.98 -3.60 -5.03
N LEU A 25 -7.66 -4.70 -5.72
CA LEU A 25 -6.86 -4.73 -6.93
C LEU A 25 -7.64 -4.28 -8.19
N THR A 26 -8.95 -4.49 -8.26
CA THR A 26 -9.71 -4.24 -9.50
C THR A 26 -10.72 -3.11 -9.41
N GLU A 27 -11.40 -2.95 -8.28
CA GLU A 27 -12.51 -2.00 -8.19
C GLU A 27 -12.03 -0.54 -8.21
N PRO A 28 -12.85 0.40 -8.72
CA PRO A 28 -12.59 1.82 -8.55
C PRO A 28 -12.51 2.20 -7.07
N ILE A 29 -11.53 3.02 -6.71
CA ILE A 29 -11.35 3.49 -5.33
C ILE A 29 -11.59 4.99 -5.29
N GLU A 30 -12.75 5.39 -4.78
CA GLU A 30 -13.09 6.81 -4.65
C GLU A 30 -12.15 7.53 -3.67
N GLY A 31 -11.85 8.79 -3.97
CA GLY A 31 -11.00 9.64 -3.14
C GLY A 31 -9.50 9.32 -3.20
N HIS A 32 -9.08 8.33 -3.97
CA HIS A 32 -7.68 7.91 -4.09
C HIS A 32 -7.20 7.93 -5.53
N LYS A 33 -5.93 8.30 -5.72
CA LYS A 33 -5.29 8.14 -7.02
C LYS A 33 -4.73 6.73 -7.12
N THR A 34 -5.15 6.00 -8.14
CA THR A 34 -4.63 4.67 -8.46
C THR A 34 -3.75 4.71 -9.70
N ILE A 35 -2.76 3.82 -9.74
CA ILE A 35 -1.93 3.57 -10.92
C ILE A 35 -1.94 2.07 -11.14
N ASP A 36 -2.57 1.66 -12.23
CA ASP A 36 -2.73 0.26 -12.60
C ASP A 36 -1.72 -0.07 -13.71
N PHE A 37 -1.01 -1.19 -13.56
CA PHE A 37 -0.09 -1.65 -14.59
C PHE A 37 -0.05 -3.17 -14.63
N MET A 38 0.35 -3.69 -15.79
CA MET A 38 0.53 -5.12 -16.00
C MET A 38 2.01 -5.41 -16.18
N LEU A 39 2.58 -6.15 -15.24
CA LEU A 39 3.93 -6.67 -15.32
C LEU A 39 3.87 -8.15 -15.68
N TRP A 40 3.49 -8.46 -16.92
CA TRP A 40 3.50 -9.85 -17.38
C TRP A 40 4.94 -10.33 -17.62
N GLN A 41 5.33 -11.41 -16.95
CA GLN A 41 6.56 -12.14 -17.24
C GLN A 41 6.24 -13.58 -17.65
N PRO A 42 6.92 -14.14 -18.68
CA PRO A 42 6.76 -15.54 -19.06
C PRO A 42 6.95 -16.47 -17.86
N GLY A 43 5.96 -17.31 -17.58
CA GLY A 43 6.00 -18.27 -16.47
C GLY A 43 5.37 -17.78 -15.15
N GLN A 44 4.82 -16.56 -15.10
CA GLN A 44 4.02 -16.12 -13.95
C GLN A 44 2.68 -16.86 -13.88
N ARG A 45 2.29 -17.21 -12.65
CA ARG A 45 1.04 -17.93 -12.34
C ARG A 45 -0.19 -17.04 -12.17
N HIS A 46 0.01 -15.71 -12.13
CA HIS A 46 -1.04 -14.71 -12.01
C HIS A 46 -1.05 -13.84 -13.27
N ASP A 47 -2.12 -13.05 -13.46
CA ASP A 47 -2.33 -12.23 -14.65
C ASP A 47 -1.43 -10.98 -14.75
N GLY A 48 -0.39 -10.90 -13.91
CA GLY A 48 0.58 -9.81 -13.90
C GLY A 48 0.02 -8.46 -13.41
N ARG A 49 -1.23 -8.39 -12.94
CA ARG A 49 -1.80 -7.13 -12.47
C ARG A 49 -1.14 -6.65 -11.19
N GLU A 50 -0.76 -5.39 -11.21
CA GLU A 50 -0.28 -4.66 -10.06
C GLU A 50 -0.99 -3.31 -9.96
N ARG A 51 -1.10 -2.80 -8.74
CA ARG A 51 -1.75 -1.53 -8.47
C ARG A 51 -1.02 -0.77 -7.38
N PHE A 52 -0.72 0.50 -7.66
CA PHE A 52 -0.38 1.47 -6.62
C PHE A 52 -1.62 2.28 -6.23
N ILE A 53 -1.84 2.46 -4.94
CA ILE A 53 -2.91 3.28 -4.39
C ILE A 53 -2.29 4.37 -3.53
N ILE A 54 -2.33 5.62 -3.99
CA ILE A 54 -1.74 6.75 -3.26
C ILE A 54 -2.75 7.22 -2.21
N LEU A 55 -2.39 7.04 -0.94
CA LEU A 55 -3.21 7.36 0.25
C LEU A 55 -3.00 8.80 0.72
N LYS A 56 -1.78 9.31 0.55
CA LYS A 56 -1.36 10.68 0.86
C LYS A 56 -0.18 11.05 -0.02
N GLY A 57 0.02 12.35 -0.30
CA GLY A 57 1.16 12.81 -1.08
C GLY A 57 0.81 13.24 -2.49
N THR A 58 -0.44 13.62 -2.76
CA THR A 58 -0.88 14.08 -4.08
C THR A 58 -0.87 15.60 -4.21
N ALA A 59 -0.90 16.33 -3.08
CA ALA A 59 -0.83 17.79 -3.10
C ALA A 59 0.64 18.25 -3.21
N ALA A 60 0.87 19.37 -3.92
CA ALA A 60 2.20 19.96 -4.06
C ALA A 60 2.85 20.34 -2.70
N THR A 61 2.02 20.56 -1.68
CA THR A 61 2.46 20.90 -0.31
C THR A 61 2.64 19.68 0.59
N ASP A 62 2.30 18.47 0.13
CA ASP A 62 2.52 17.26 0.91
C ASP A 62 4.02 16.96 1.01
N THR A 63 4.51 16.77 2.23
CA THR A 63 5.89 16.36 2.51
C THR A 63 6.04 14.87 2.78
N ILE A 64 4.91 14.18 2.98
CA ILE A 64 4.83 12.75 3.26
C ILE A 64 3.98 12.11 2.17
N VAL A 65 4.53 11.06 1.57
CA VAL A 65 3.80 10.16 0.69
C VAL A 65 3.51 8.88 1.46
N ALA A 66 2.30 8.36 1.31
CA ALA A 66 1.93 7.02 1.78
C ALA A 66 1.15 6.32 0.68
N TYR A 67 1.50 5.08 0.35
CA TYR A 67 0.83 4.33 -0.71
C TYR A 67 0.83 2.83 -0.45
N LEU A 68 -0.19 2.16 -0.97
CA LEU A 68 -0.22 0.70 -1.08
C LEU A 68 0.36 0.26 -2.42
N TRP A 69 1.11 -0.82 -2.41
CA TRP A 69 1.48 -1.59 -3.59
C TRP A 69 0.88 -2.98 -3.48
N LEU A 70 0.09 -3.36 -4.48
CA LEU A 70 -0.51 -4.66 -4.62
C LEU A 70 0.21 -5.41 -5.74
N ASP A 71 0.81 -6.54 -5.42
CA ASP A 71 1.42 -7.47 -6.36
C ASP A 71 1.11 -8.89 -5.95
N SER A 72 0.86 -9.81 -6.88
CA SER A 72 0.93 -11.26 -6.63
C SER A 72 0.23 -11.81 -5.35
N GLY A 73 -0.86 -11.19 -4.90
CA GLY A 73 -1.55 -11.54 -3.65
C GLY A 73 -0.88 -11.01 -2.37
N ASN A 74 0.04 -10.07 -2.49
CA ASN A 74 0.69 -9.30 -1.45
C ASN A 74 0.15 -7.87 -1.41
N ILE A 75 0.14 -7.29 -0.23
CA ILE A 75 -0.15 -5.89 0.01
C ILE A 75 1.01 -5.30 0.81
N HIS A 76 1.63 -4.25 0.29
CA HIS A 76 2.71 -3.54 0.94
C HIS A 76 2.32 -2.09 1.19
N LEU A 77 2.57 -1.57 2.40
CA LEU A 77 2.43 -0.15 2.70
C LEU A 77 3.82 0.49 2.74
N TYR A 78 4.00 1.56 1.96
CA TYR A 78 5.23 2.33 1.88
C TYR A 78 5.00 3.78 2.27
N THR A 79 6.05 4.44 2.77
CA THR A 79 6.01 5.85 3.10
C THR A 79 7.37 6.56 2.99
N THR A 80 7.34 7.88 2.86
CA THR A 80 8.50 8.76 3.05
C THR A 80 8.54 9.41 4.44
N GLU A 81 7.59 9.07 5.32
CA GLU A 81 7.55 9.54 6.71
C GLU A 81 8.85 9.20 7.45
N ALA A 82 9.37 10.17 8.20
CA ALA A 82 10.52 9.94 9.07
C ALA A 82 10.10 9.02 10.23
N PRO A 83 10.84 7.94 10.51
CA PRO A 83 10.47 7.01 11.57
C PRO A 83 10.60 7.69 12.94
N ILE A 84 9.61 7.50 13.80
CA ILE A 84 9.71 7.85 15.21
C ILE A 84 10.75 6.92 15.88
N GLU A 85 11.73 7.52 16.55
CA GLU A 85 12.75 6.78 17.31
C GLU A 85 12.13 6.03 18.50
N GLY A 86 12.72 4.89 18.87
CA GLY A 86 12.22 4.04 19.97
C GLY A 86 11.11 3.07 19.58
N ASN A 87 10.35 3.33 18.51
CA ASN A 87 9.39 2.37 17.96
C ASN A 87 10.09 1.41 16.98
N THR A 88 9.62 0.16 16.86
CA THR A 88 10.25 -0.88 16.03
C THR A 88 9.36 -1.44 14.92
N ARG A 89 8.04 -1.24 14.97
CA ARG A 89 7.07 -1.73 13.97
C ARG A 89 6.33 -0.57 13.31
N ILE A 90 5.04 -0.75 13.02
CA ILE A 90 4.20 0.21 12.30
C ILE A 90 4.00 1.53 13.07
N GLU A 91 4.17 1.53 14.40
CA GLU A 91 4.05 2.72 15.24
C GLU A 91 5.15 3.75 14.97
N ARG A 92 6.20 3.37 14.22
CA ARG A 92 7.21 4.31 13.71
C ARG A 92 6.66 5.28 12.66
N PHE A 93 5.53 4.92 12.03
CA PHE A 93 4.97 5.62 10.87
C PHE A 93 3.46 5.89 11.06
N PRO A 94 3.07 6.67 12.10
CA PRO A 94 1.66 6.90 12.42
C PRO A 94 0.88 7.57 11.30
N VAL A 95 1.49 8.46 10.51
CA VAL A 95 0.79 9.13 9.39
C VAL A 95 0.46 8.12 8.29
N ALA A 96 1.42 7.28 7.91
CA ALA A 96 1.18 6.25 6.90
C ALA A 96 0.13 5.22 7.35
N VAL A 97 0.19 4.78 8.61
CA VAL A 97 -0.79 3.86 9.20
C VAL A 97 -2.18 4.50 9.24
N ALA A 98 -2.29 5.76 9.66
CA ALA A 98 -3.56 6.48 9.69
C ALA A 98 -4.17 6.65 8.30
N ALA A 99 -3.35 6.93 7.28
CA ALA A 99 -3.80 7.07 5.90
C ALA A 99 -4.29 5.74 5.30
N ALA A 100 -3.64 4.62 5.62
CA ALA A 100 -4.01 3.31 5.08
C ALA A 100 -5.24 2.69 5.75
N ARG A 101 -5.46 3.01 7.03
CA ARG A 101 -6.46 2.33 7.87
C ARG A 101 -7.88 2.36 7.30
N PRO A 102 -8.45 3.49 6.86
CA PRO A 102 -9.84 3.53 6.39
C PRO A 102 -10.08 2.64 5.16
N LEU A 103 -9.16 2.68 4.19
CA LEU A 103 -9.26 1.87 2.98
C LEU A 103 -9.13 0.38 3.32
N LEU A 104 -8.12 0.00 4.09
CA LEU A 104 -7.93 -1.39 4.51
C LEU A 104 -9.10 -1.90 5.38
N ALA A 105 -9.70 -1.06 6.21
CA ALA A 105 -10.87 -1.41 7.01
C ALA A 105 -12.09 -1.68 6.12
N THR A 106 -12.32 -0.84 5.10
CA THR A 106 -13.42 -0.98 4.13
C THR A 106 -13.36 -2.33 3.41
N HIS A 107 -12.15 -2.81 3.11
CA HIS A 107 -11.94 -4.13 2.49
C HIS A 107 -11.74 -5.27 3.50
N GLY A 108 -11.85 -5.02 4.82
CA GLY A 108 -11.65 -6.06 5.84
C GLY A 108 -10.21 -6.62 5.90
N LEU A 109 -9.23 -5.81 5.50
CA LEU A 109 -7.80 -6.15 5.42
C LEU A 109 -6.95 -5.48 6.50
N GLU A 110 -7.53 -4.55 7.28
CA GLU A 110 -6.83 -3.76 8.29
C GLU A 110 -6.00 -4.62 9.25
N ARG A 111 -6.64 -5.59 9.92
CA ARG A 111 -5.97 -6.49 10.89
C ARG A 111 -4.95 -7.44 10.26
N THR A 112 -5.01 -7.63 8.94
CA THR A 112 -4.05 -8.48 8.22
C THR A 112 -2.80 -7.70 7.85
N VAL A 113 -2.98 -6.46 7.39
CA VAL A 113 -1.90 -5.63 6.85
C VAL A 113 -1.23 -4.79 7.94
N LEU A 114 -1.99 -4.18 8.85
CA LEU A 114 -1.48 -3.29 9.90
C LEU A 114 -1.19 -4.07 11.20
N ARG A 115 -0.04 -4.76 11.23
CA ARG A 115 0.46 -5.52 12.39
C ARG A 115 1.86 -5.08 12.83
#